data_AF-A0A0Q8E0D3-F1
#
_entry.id   AF-A0A0Q8E0D3-F1
#
_cell.length_a   1.000
_cell.length_b   1.000
_cell.length_c   1.000
_cell.angle_alpha   90.00
_cell.angle_beta   90.00
_cell.angle_gamma   90.00
#
_symmetry.space_group_name_H-M   'P 1'
#
loop_
_entity.id
_entity.type
_entity.pdbx_description
1 polymer ?
#
loop_
_entity_poly.entity_id
_entity_poly.type
_entity_poly.pdbx_seq_one_letter_code
_entity_poly.pdbx_strand_id
1 'polypeptide(L)'
;MTRTASERSAELLEVFTQRSLARLREEFTEEVVALHDADPLWILEDGANRVLRILRSQPIQGKHLIYATGPDGPWCLARVTHGAPGNLVVHPDPYGDYEDAMRAVFHERKAEYLKTAAVHELPQRKGSGS
;
A
#
# COMPACT_ATOMS: atom_id res chain seq x y z
N MET A 1 7.90 34.23 11.80
CA MET A 1 6.61 33.52 11.63
C MET A 1 6.62 32.30 12.53
N THR A 2 5.62 32.18 13.41
CA THR A 2 5.49 31.02 14.31
C THR A 2 4.81 29.89 13.57
N ARG A 3 5.37 28.68 13.58
CA ARG A 3 4.72 27.51 12.99
C ARG A 3 3.36 27.25 13.61
N THR A 4 2.37 26.99 12.78
CA THR A 4 1.03 26.58 13.17
C THR A 4 1.02 25.14 13.69
N ALA A 5 -0.05 24.77 14.39
CA ALA A 5 -0.24 23.38 14.82
C ALA A 5 -0.33 22.42 13.63
N SER A 6 -0.95 22.84 12.52
CA SER A 6 -1.08 22.04 11.31
C SER A 6 0.28 21.73 10.66
N GLU A 7 1.17 22.72 10.59
CA GLU A 7 2.52 22.53 10.07
C GLU A 7 3.32 21.55 10.92
N ARG A 8 3.20 21.61 12.26
CA ARG A 8 3.86 20.64 13.15
C ARG A 8 3.29 19.22 12.99
N SER A 9 1.98 19.08 12.85
CA SER A 9 1.36 17.77 12.62
C SER A 9 1.80 17.16 11.28
N ALA A 10 1.94 17.99 10.24
CA ALA A 10 2.46 17.55 8.94
C ALA A 10 3.91 17.07 9.05
N GLU A 11 4.78 17.82 9.74
CA GLU A 11 6.17 17.41 10.00
C GLU A 11 6.25 16.06 10.74
N LEU A 12 5.43 15.87 11.78
CA LEU A 12 5.38 14.62 12.54
C LEU A 12 4.87 13.45 11.70
N LEU A 13 3.83 13.68 10.88
CA LEU A 13 3.30 12.67 9.97
C LEU A 13 4.35 12.26 8.95
N GLU A 14 5.09 13.21 8.38
CA GLU A 14 6.16 12.91 7.42
C GLU A 14 7.25 12.02 8.03
N VAL A 15 7.77 12.38 9.21
CA VAL A 15 8.79 11.57 9.92
C VAL A 15 8.25 10.19 10.27
N PHE A 16 7.00 10.10 10.73
CA PHE A 16 6.36 8.82 11.02
C PHE A 16 6.24 7.96 9.75
N THR A 17 5.73 8.53 8.66
CA THR A 17 5.60 7.85 7.37
C THR A 17 6.93 7.33 6.86
N GLN A 18 7.99 8.14 6.89
CA GLN A 18 9.34 7.71 6.48
C GLN A 18 9.83 6.51 7.29
N ARG A 19 9.69 6.56 8.63
CA ARG A 19 10.11 5.46 9.52
C ARG A 19 9.27 4.20 9.30
N SER A 20 7.96 4.35 9.14
CA SER A 20 7.06 3.23 8.87
C SER A 20 7.35 2.57 7.53
N LEU A 21 7.65 3.35 6.49
CA LEU A 21 8.00 2.80 5.18
C LEU A 21 9.37 2.13 5.19
N ALA A 22 10.36 2.65 5.93
CA ALA A 22 11.66 1.98 6.07
C ALA A 22 11.52 0.63 6.78
N ARG A 23 10.77 0.59 7.90
CA ARG A 23 10.46 -0.65 8.63
C ARG A 23 9.66 -1.64 7.78
N LEU A 24 8.69 -1.14 7.00
CA LEU A 24 7.92 -1.98 6.08
C LEU A 24 8.85 -2.73 5.13
N ARG A 25 9.91 -2.10 4.61
CA ARG A 25 10.84 -2.74 3.68
C ARG A 25 11.53 -3.96 4.31
N GLU A 26 11.89 -3.87 5.58
CA GLU A 26 12.54 -4.97 6.32
C GLU A 26 11.55 -6.10 6.62
N GLU A 27 10.31 -5.77 6.95
CA GLU A 27 9.27 -6.77 7.27
C GLU A 27 8.60 -7.37 6.03
N PHE A 28 8.75 -6.75 4.84
CA PHE A 28 8.14 -7.22 3.62
C PHE A 28 8.96 -8.32 2.95
N THR A 29 8.93 -9.51 3.56
CA THR A 29 9.67 -10.70 3.11
C THR A 29 8.86 -11.53 2.10
N GLU A 30 9.54 -12.49 1.44
CA GLU A 30 8.87 -13.50 0.61
C GLU A 30 7.91 -14.39 1.40
N GLU A 31 8.20 -14.63 2.68
CA GLU A 31 7.30 -15.38 3.58
C GLU A 31 5.95 -14.68 3.75
N VAL A 32 5.94 -13.36 3.91
CA VAL A 32 4.69 -12.58 3.98
C VAL A 32 3.87 -12.70 2.69
N VAL A 33 4.56 -12.73 1.55
CA VAL A 33 3.91 -12.93 0.23
C VAL A 33 3.31 -14.33 0.17
N ALA A 34 4.07 -15.35 0.54
CA ALA A 34 3.61 -16.73 0.55
C ALA A 34 2.41 -16.94 1.49
N LEU A 35 2.43 -16.34 2.68
CA LEU A 35 1.30 -16.38 3.63
C LEU A 35 0.04 -15.75 3.04
N HIS A 36 0.17 -14.58 2.41
CA HIS A 36 -0.96 -13.92 1.77
C HIS A 36 -1.47 -14.66 0.53
N ASP A 37 -0.57 -15.26 -0.25
CA ASP A 37 -0.95 -16.06 -1.41
C ASP A 37 -1.63 -17.37 -1.01
N ALA A 38 -1.26 -17.96 0.13
CA ALA A 38 -1.89 -19.17 0.66
C ALA A 38 -3.30 -18.90 1.18
N ASP A 39 -3.49 -17.87 2.00
CA ASP A 39 -4.80 -17.48 2.55
C ASP A 39 -4.88 -15.95 2.73
N PRO A 40 -5.47 -15.22 1.78
CA PRO A 40 -5.53 -13.76 1.84
C PRO A 40 -6.56 -13.24 2.86
N LEU A 41 -7.43 -14.11 3.38
CA LEU A 41 -8.48 -13.75 4.35
C LEU A 41 -8.01 -13.92 5.80
N TRP A 42 -7.22 -14.97 6.09
CA TRP A 42 -6.91 -15.39 7.47
C TRP A 42 -5.41 -15.47 7.76
N ILE A 43 -4.74 -14.34 7.67
CA ILE A 43 -3.32 -14.23 8.04
C ILE A 43 -3.23 -13.99 9.55
N LEU A 44 -2.59 -14.90 10.28
CA LEU A 44 -2.50 -14.87 11.75
C LEU A 44 -1.15 -14.34 12.24
N GLU A 45 -0.16 -14.30 11.36
CA GLU A 45 1.20 -13.92 11.67
C GLU A 45 1.31 -12.40 11.84
N ASP A 46 1.84 -11.96 12.99
CA ASP A 46 1.96 -10.54 13.34
C ASP A 46 2.78 -9.73 12.33
N GLY A 47 3.85 -10.33 11.79
CA GLY A 47 4.71 -9.71 10.79
C GLY A 47 3.94 -9.41 9.50
N ALA A 48 3.24 -10.42 8.97
CA ALA A 48 2.43 -10.28 7.78
C ALA A 48 1.26 -9.29 8.00
N ASN A 49 0.57 -9.35 9.14
CA ASN A 49 -0.47 -8.39 9.50
C ASN A 49 0.05 -6.94 9.56
N ARG A 50 1.27 -6.72 10.04
CA ARG A 50 1.88 -5.39 10.06
C ARG A 50 2.13 -4.85 8.66
N VAL A 51 2.66 -5.67 7.76
CA VAL A 51 2.84 -5.34 6.33
C VAL A 51 1.50 -4.94 5.72
N LEU A 52 0.47 -5.77 5.90
CA LEU A 52 -0.86 -5.52 5.36
C LEU A 52 -1.47 -4.24 5.93
N ARG A 53 -1.31 -3.98 7.23
CA ARG A 53 -1.79 -2.75 7.85
C ARG A 53 -1.20 -1.52 7.18
N ILE A 54 0.10 -1.53 6.89
CA ILE A 54 0.76 -0.39 6.24
C ILE A 54 0.29 -0.24 4.79
N LEU A 55 0.22 -1.32 4.02
CA LEU A 55 -0.32 -1.30 2.64
C LEU A 55 -1.78 -0.82 2.61
N ARG A 56 -2.59 -1.25 3.59
CA ARG A 56 -3.99 -0.84 3.76
C ARG A 56 -4.12 0.61 4.26
N SER A 57 -3.14 1.18 4.93
CA SER A 57 -3.17 2.58 5.38
C SER A 57 -2.63 3.60 4.36
N GLN A 58 -2.08 3.14 3.22
CA GLN A 58 -1.61 4.05 2.18
C GLN A 58 -2.74 4.98 1.67
N PRO A 59 -2.38 6.21 1.19
CA PRO A 59 -3.34 7.18 0.66
C PRO A 59 -4.31 6.56 -0.35
N ILE A 60 -5.56 7.05 -0.37
CA ILE A 60 -6.58 6.51 -1.26
C ILE A 60 -6.28 6.81 -2.73
N GLN A 61 -5.68 7.97 -3.03
CA GLN A 61 -5.31 8.35 -4.39
C GLN A 61 -4.23 7.39 -4.93
N GLY A 62 -4.45 6.85 -6.12
CA GLY A 62 -3.55 5.91 -6.80
C GLY A 62 -3.64 4.48 -6.27
N LYS A 63 -4.51 4.20 -5.28
CA LYS A 63 -4.61 2.90 -4.63
C LYS A 63 -5.41 1.90 -5.46
N HIS A 64 -4.93 0.66 -5.52
CA HIS A 64 -5.67 -0.46 -6.10
C HIS A 64 -6.73 -0.97 -5.14
N LEU A 65 -7.91 -1.30 -5.66
CA LEU A 65 -9.11 -1.79 -4.98
C LEU A 65 -9.66 -3.01 -5.74
N ILE A 66 -10.55 -3.76 -5.08
CA ILE A 66 -11.35 -4.80 -5.73
C ILE A 66 -12.73 -4.21 -6.03
N TYR A 67 -13.21 -4.39 -7.25
CA TYR A 67 -14.50 -3.90 -7.73
C TYR A 67 -15.34 -5.08 -8.22
N ALA A 68 -16.53 -5.26 -7.67
CA ALA A 68 -17.47 -6.28 -8.16
C ALA A 68 -18.30 -5.71 -9.32
N THR A 69 -18.32 -6.40 -10.46
CA THR A 69 -19.14 -5.99 -11.62
C THR A 69 -20.59 -6.48 -11.55
N GLY A 70 -20.91 -7.30 -10.55
CA GLY A 70 -22.24 -7.81 -10.22
C GLY A 70 -22.37 -8.04 -8.71
N PRO A 71 -23.52 -8.56 -8.22
CA PRO A 71 -23.76 -8.73 -6.79
C PRO A 71 -22.70 -9.58 -6.07
N ASP A 72 -22.25 -10.65 -6.74
CA ASP A 72 -21.28 -11.62 -6.21
C ASP A 72 -20.11 -11.83 -7.19
N GLY A 73 -19.72 -10.74 -7.87
CA GLY A 73 -18.69 -10.76 -8.91
C GLY A 73 -19.24 -10.78 -10.35
N PRO A 74 -18.37 -11.00 -11.35
CA PRO A 74 -16.93 -11.19 -11.22
C PRO A 74 -16.20 -9.97 -10.66
N TRP A 75 -14.95 -10.16 -10.24
CA TRP A 75 -14.18 -9.14 -9.54
C TRP A 75 -13.11 -8.56 -10.45
N CYS A 76 -13.01 -7.24 -10.56
CA CYS A 76 -11.96 -6.55 -11.28
C CYS A 76 -11.04 -5.82 -10.30
N LEU A 77 -9.81 -5.60 -10.72
CA LEU A 77 -8.97 -4.58 -10.08
C LEU A 77 -9.47 -3.19 -10.49
N ALA A 78 -9.43 -2.25 -9.58
CA ALA A 78 -9.72 -0.85 -9.87
C ALA A 78 -8.69 0.06 -9.21
N ARG A 79 -8.38 1.20 -9.83
CA ARG A 79 -7.43 2.18 -9.30
C ARG A 79 -8.08 3.53 -9.12
N VAL A 80 -8.01 4.07 -7.91
CA VAL A 80 -8.51 5.41 -7.61
C VAL A 80 -7.64 6.43 -8.33
N THR A 81 -8.23 7.17 -9.27
CA THR A 81 -7.52 8.09 -10.16
C THR A 81 -8.30 9.38 -10.30
N HIS A 82 -7.74 10.50 -9.85
CA HIS A 82 -8.38 11.81 -9.99
C HIS A 82 -8.53 12.18 -11.47
N GLY A 83 -9.69 12.75 -11.82
CA GLY A 83 -9.98 13.21 -13.19
C GLY A 83 -10.59 12.13 -14.10
N ALA A 84 -10.68 10.89 -13.63
CA ALA A 84 -11.51 9.86 -14.26
C ALA A 84 -12.98 9.99 -13.83
N PRO A 85 -13.96 9.52 -14.62
CA PRO A 85 -15.35 9.40 -14.18
C PRO A 85 -15.44 8.63 -12.86
N GLY A 86 -16.12 9.19 -11.86
CA GLY A 86 -16.19 8.60 -10.52
C GLY A 86 -14.85 8.50 -9.77
N ASN A 87 -13.78 9.13 -10.29
CA ASN A 87 -12.40 9.02 -9.80
C ASN A 87 -11.88 7.58 -9.68
N LEU A 88 -12.38 6.68 -10.53
CA LEU A 88 -12.04 5.26 -10.49
C LEU A 88 -11.83 4.73 -11.91
N VAL A 89 -10.72 4.04 -12.13
CA VAL A 89 -10.44 3.31 -13.37
C VAL A 89 -10.54 1.82 -13.06
N VAL A 90 -11.44 1.11 -13.73
CA VAL A 90 -11.60 -0.35 -13.57
C VAL A 90 -10.77 -1.04 -14.66
N HIS A 91 -9.92 -1.98 -14.26
CA HIS A 91 -9.15 -2.81 -15.17
C HIS A 91 -10.05 -3.87 -15.79
N PRO A 92 -9.92 -4.15 -17.10
CA PRO A 92 -10.88 -4.96 -17.84
C PRO A 92 -10.82 -6.45 -17.48
N ASP A 93 -9.71 -6.93 -16.92
CA ASP A 93 -9.49 -8.35 -16.64
C ASP A 93 -10.24 -8.78 -15.36
N PRO A 94 -11.26 -9.66 -15.47
CA PRO A 94 -12.01 -10.13 -14.34
C PRO A 94 -11.38 -11.38 -13.72
N TYR A 95 -11.48 -11.49 -12.41
CA TYR A 95 -11.24 -12.67 -11.60
C TYR A 95 -12.58 -13.36 -11.34
N GLY A 96 -12.56 -14.69 -11.38
CA GLY A 96 -13.72 -15.53 -11.07
C GLY A 96 -13.83 -15.92 -9.60
N ASP A 97 -12.87 -15.50 -8.77
CA ASP A 97 -12.83 -15.72 -7.34
C ASP A 97 -12.37 -14.45 -6.62
N TYR A 98 -12.93 -14.18 -5.44
CA TYR A 98 -12.63 -12.97 -4.67
C TYR A 98 -11.22 -13.00 -4.06
N GLU A 99 -10.78 -14.16 -3.57
CA GLU A 99 -9.45 -14.33 -2.97
C GLU A 99 -8.37 -14.13 -4.02
N ASP A 100 -8.59 -14.57 -5.25
CA ASP A 100 -7.67 -14.30 -6.37
C ASP A 100 -7.56 -12.81 -6.69
N ALA A 101 -8.67 -12.06 -6.61
CA ALA A 101 -8.63 -10.61 -6.73
C ALA A 101 -7.88 -9.96 -5.53
N MET A 102 -7.99 -10.52 -4.32
CA MET A 102 -7.23 -10.05 -3.16
C MET A 102 -5.72 -10.28 -3.34
N ARG A 103 -5.31 -11.46 -3.81
CA ARG A 103 -3.91 -11.77 -4.15
C ARG A 103 -3.40 -10.79 -5.20
N ALA A 104 -4.14 -10.57 -6.28
CA ALA A 104 -3.78 -9.63 -7.33
C ALA A 104 -3.61 -8.18 -6.81
N VAL A 105 -4.57 -7.67 -6.02
CA VAL A 105 -4.45 -6.33 -5.41
C VAL A 105 -3.24 -6.21 -4.49
N PHE A 106 -2.93 -7.27 -3.73
CA PHE A 106 -1.75 -7.28 -2.88
C PHE A 106 -0.46 -7.17 -3.70
N HIS A 107 -0.32 -7.93 -4.79
CA HIS A 107 0.84 -7.87 -5.68
C HIS A 107 0.99 -6.50 -6.36
N GLU A 108 -0.11 -5.89 -6.81
CA GLU A 108 -0.07 -4.54 -7.39
C GLU A 108 0.37 -3.47 -6.36
N ARG A 109 -0.17 -3.54 -5.13
CA ARG A 109 0.24 -2.62 -4.05
C ARG A 109 1.68 -2.85 -3.63
N LYS A 110 2.15 -4.09 -3.63
CA LYS A 110 3.56 -4.45 -3.39
C LYS A 110 4.45 -3.82 -4.45
N ALA A 111 4.15 -4.04 -5.73
CA ALA A 111 4.93 -3.51 -6.84
C ALA A 111 5.04 -1.99 -6.78
N GLU A 112 3.92 -1.30 -6.52
CA GLU A 112 3.90 0.17 -6.42
C GLU A 112 4.68 0.66 -5.20
N TYR A 113 4.57 -0.02 -4.06
CA TYR A 113 5.36 0.31 -2.88
C TYR A 113 6.86 0.17 -3.15
N LEU A 114 7.31 -0.95 -3.74
CA LEU A 114 8.71 -1.18 -4.06
C LEU A 114 9.26 -0.15 -5.06
N LYS A 115 8.45 0.21 -6.06
CA LYS A 115 8.80 1.26 -7.04
C LYS A 115 8.95 2.63 -6.36
N THR A 116 8.03 2.98 -5.48
CA THR A 116 8.04 4.27 -4.77
C THR A 116 9.16 4.34 -3.73
N ALA A 117 9.40 3.25 -3.00
CA ALA A 117 10.47 3.15 -2.01
C ALA A 117 11.86 3.24 -2.65
N ALA A 118 12.06 2.64 -3.84
CA ALA A 118 13.30 2.76 -4.60
C ALA A 118 13.59 4.21 -5.03
N VAL A 119 12.55 5.01 -5.31
CA VAL A 119 12.69 6.43 -5.69
C VAL A 119 13.03 7.33 -4.48
N HIS A 120 12.66 6.92 -3.26
CA HIS A 120 12.84 7.69 -2.03
C HIS A 120 14.09 7.29 -1.20
N GLU A 121 15.04 6.55 -1.77
CA GLU A 121 16.39 6.42 -1.18
C GLU A 121 17.09 7.80 -1.20
N LEU A 122 16.71 8.67 -0.26
CA LEU A 122 17.37 9.93 0.03
C LEU A 122 18.76 9.65 0.62
N PRO A 123 19.78 10.47 0.29
CA PRO A 123 21.12 10.27 0.79
C PRO A 123 21.10 10.32 2.31
N GLN A 124 21.67 9.29 2.94
CA GLN A 124 21.96 9.31 4.37
C GLN A 124 22.66 10.64 4.66
N ARG A 125 22.06 11.49 5.51
CA ARG A 125 22.77 12.64 6.07
C ARG A 125 23.98 12.06 6.80
N LYS A 126 25.14 12.08 6.14
CA LYS A 126 26.43 11.91 6.80
C LYS A 126 26.41 12.89 7.96
N GLY A 127 26.50 12.36 9.18
CA GLY A 127 26.55 13.17 10.38
C GLY A 127 27.64 14.23 10.20
N SER A 128 27.25 15.50 10.37
CA SER A 128 28.21 16.54 10.71
C SER A 128 28.71 16.22 12.12
N GLY A 129 29.76 15.39 12.16
CA GLY A 129 30.51 15.12 13.37
C GLY A 129 31.32 16.36 13.76
N SER A 130 31.25 16.64 15.06
CA SER A 130 32.18 17.38 15.92
C SER A 130 32.45 18.86 15.62
#